data_AF-A0A535YTN0-F1
#
_entry.id   AF-A0A535YTN0-F1
#
_cell.length_a   1.000
_cell.length_b   1.000
_cell.length_c   1.000
_cell.angle_alpha   90.00
_cell.angle_beta   90.00
_cell.angle_gamma   90.00
#
_symmetry.space_group_name_H-M   'P 1'
#
loop_
_entity.id
_entity.type
_entity.pdbx_description
1 polymer ?
#
loop_
_entity_poly.entity_id
_entity_poly.type
_entity_poly.pdbx_seq_one_letter_code
_entity_poly.pdbx_strand_id
1 'polypeptide(L)' 'MHDPRAAPQQLMRVARMFELNGDAVTAICVYREVILAGEETTSAEARRRVEELARRASPHRPA' A
#
# COMPACT_ATOMS: atom_id res chain seq x y z
N MET A 1 -3.05 -8.63 26.11
CA MET A 1 -2.10 -9.25 25.16
C MET A 1 -2.14 -8.41 23.89
N HIS A 2 -1.13 -7.58 23.64
CA HIS A 2 -1.12 -6.56 22.59
C HIS A 2 0.24 -6.66 21.87
N ASP A 3 0.30 -7.29 20.68
CA ASP A 3 1.46 -7.41 19.77
C ASP A 3 1.03 -8.19 18.48
N PRO A 4 1.66 -8.10 17.27
CA PRO A 4 2.79 -7.28 16.79
C PRO A 4 2.61 -6.58 15.43
N ARG A 5 1.42 -6.58 14.86
CA ARG A 5 1.14 -5.87 13.60
C ARG A 5 0.57 -4.51 13.96
N ALA A 6 1.24 -3.43 13.59
CA ALA A 6 0.60 -2.11 13.55
C ALA A 6 -0.81 -2.31 12.96
N ALA A 7 -1.86 -1.84 13.66
CA ALA A 7 -3.24 -2.03 13.21
C ALA A 7 -3.33 -1.69 11.72
N PRO A 8 -4.12 -2.39 10.89
CA PRO A 8 -4.15 -2.18 9.43
C PRO A 8 -4.22 -0.69 9.03
N GLN A 9 -4.92 0.12 9.81
CA GLN A 9 -5.00 1.57 9.68
C GLN A 9 -3.65 2.31 9.88
N GLN A 10 -2.83 1.89 10.83
CA GLN A 10 -1.48 2.43 11.01
C GLN A 10 -0.57 2.04 9.84
N LEU A 11 -0.62 0.80 9.35
CA LEU A 11 0.10 0.40 8.14
C LEU A 11 -0.34 1.22 6.93
N MET A 12 -1.65 1.48 6.79
CA MET A 12 -2.17 2.39 5.76
C MET A 12 -1.58 3.80 5.87
N ARG A 13 -1.45 4.36 7.08
CA ARG A 13 -0.82 5.68 7.28
C ARG A 13 0.65 5.67 6.87
N VAL A 14 1.38 4.63 7.25
CA VAL A 14 2.80 4.47 6.90
C VAL A 14 2.98 4.32 5.38
N ALA A 15 2.17 3.50 4.72
CA ALA A 15 2.20 3.34 3.26
C ALA A 15 1.95 4.67 2.53
N ARG A 16 0.96 5.46 2.98
CA ARG A 16 0.69 6.79 2.42
C ARG A 16 1.85 7.76 2.61
N MET A 17 2.55 7.71 3.73
CA MET A 17 3.73 8.55 3.96
C MET A 17 4.83 8.26 2.92
N PHE A 18 5.13 6.99 2.66
CA PHE A 18 6.09 6.62 1.61
C PHE A 18 5.63 7.05 0.22
N GLU A 19 4.34 6.88 -0.08
CA GLU A 19 3.76 7.33 -1.35
C GLU A 19 3.89 8.86 -1.53
N LEU A 20 3.59 9.66 -0.50
CA LEU A 20 3.74 11.11 -0.54
C LEU A 20 5.19 11.55 -0.71
N ASN A 21 6.14 10.78 -0.17
CA ASN A 21 7.57 11.01 -0.34
C ASN A 21 8.12 10.52 -1.69
N GLY A 22 7.27 9.95 -2.56
CA GLY A 22 7.67 9.42 -3.86
C GLY A 22 8.34 8.04 -3.81
N ASP A 23 8.44 7.42 -2.64
CA ASP A 23 8.96 6.06 -2.49
C ASP A 23 7.85 5.02 -2.77
N ALA A 24 7.56 4.85 -4.06
CA ALA A 24 6.50 3.97 -4.53
C ALA A 24 6.78 2.48 -4.19
N VAL A 25 8.04 2.05 -4.18
CA VAL A 25 8.40 0.66 -3.88
C VAL A 25 8.09 0.33 -2.43
N THR A 26 8.56 1.17 -1.50
CA THR A 26 8.30 0.96 -0.08
C THR A 26 6.80 1.09 0.22
N ALA A 27 6.10 2.06 -0.41
CA ALA A 27 4.65 2.18 -0.28
C ALA A 27 3.92 0.89 -0.69
N ILE A 28 4.27 0.30 -1.83
CA ILE A 28 3.68 -0.97 -2.31
C ILE A 28 3.94 -2.12 -1.33
N CYS A 29 5.16 -2.23 -0.79
CA CYS A 29 5.49 -3.24 0.20
C CYS A 29 4.61 -3.12 1.45
N VAL A 30 4.42 -1.91 1.99
CA VAL A 30 3.57 -1.70 3.18
C VAL A 30 2.09 -1.93 2.88
N TYR A 31 1.57 -1.52 1.71
CA TYR A 31 0.20 -1.84 1.32
C TYR A 31 -0.02 -3.36 1.19
N ARG A 32 0.97 -4.14 0.76
CA ARG A 32 0.87 -5.61 0.73
C ARG A 32 0.72 -6.22 2.12
N GLU A 33 1.40 -5.67 3.13
CA GLU A 33 1.22 -6.09 4.53
C GLU A 33 -0.22 -5.84 5.02
N VAL A 34 -0.85 -4.73 4.61
CA VAL A 34 -2.27 -4.46 4.90
C VAL A 34 -3.17 -5.53 4.26
N ILE A 35 -2.90 -5.89 3.00
CA ILE A 35 -3.66 -6.92 2.28
C ILE A 35 -3.53 -8.29 2.96
N LEU A 36 -2.33 -8.62 3.46
CA LEU A 36 -2.07 -9.87 4.17
C LEU A 36 -2.71 -9.89 5.57
N ALA A 37 -2.93 -8.72 6.19
CA ALA A 37 -3.64 -8.63 7.46
C ALA A 37 -5.13 -9.00 7.33
N GLY A 38 -5.72 -8.88 6.15
CA GLY A 38 -7.01 -9.50 5.80
C GLY A 38 -8.26 -8.78 6.29
N GLU A 39 -8.16 -7.54 6.79
CA GLU A 39 -9.34 -6.72 7.11
C GLU A 39 -9.94 -6.16 5.82
N GLU A 40 -11.22 -6.43 5.58
CA GLU A 40 -11.83 -6.38 4.24
C GLU A 40 -11.75 -5.00 3.58
N THR A 41 -12.12 -3.94 4.31
CA THR A 41 -12.16 -2.56 3.82
C THR A 41 -10.76 -2.00 3.60
N THR A 42 -9.83 -2.16 4.54
CA THR A 42 -8.44 -1.69 4.39
C THR A 42 -7.68 -2.48 3.33
N SER A 43 -7.95 -3.78 3.18
CA SER A 43 -7.37 -4.62 2.13
C SER A 43 -7.81 -4.17 0.74
N ALA A 44 -9.10 -3.85 0.56
CA ALA A 44 -9.61 -3.35 -0.71
C ALA A 44 -8.99 -1.99 -1.07
N GLU A 45 -8.85 -1.08 -0.11
CA GLU A 45 -8.17 0.20 -0.33
C GLU A 45 -6.70 -0.01 -0.71
N ALA A 46 -5.97 -0.83 0.04
CA ALA A 46 -4.56 -1.12 -0.22
C ALA A 46 -4.33 -1.70 -1.63
N ARG A 47 -5.19 -2.62 -2.10
CA ARG A 47 -5.13 -3.16 -3.47
C ARG A 47 -5.26 -2.05 -4.52
N ARG A 48 -6.26 -1.17 -4.39
CA ARG A 48 -6.46 -0.04 -5.31
C ARG A 48 -5.23 0.86 -5.39
N ARG A 49 -4.57 1.12 -4.26
CA ARG A 49 -3.37 1.96 -4.20
C ARG A 49 -2.16 1.30 -4.85
N VAL A 50 -1.96 -0.01 -4.65
CA VAL A 50 -0.91 -0.77 -5.34
C VAL A 50 -1.08 -0.71 -6.85
N GLU A 51 -2.30 -0.91 -7.36
CA GLU A 51 -2.57 -0.83 -8.79
C GLU A 51 -2.33 0.58 -9.36
N GLU A 52 -2.71 1.62 -8.61
CA GLU A 52 -2.47 3.01 -8.99
C GLU A 52 -0.96 3.32 -9.08
N LEU A 53 -0.19 2.90 -8.09
CA LEU A 53 1.27 3.07 -8.08
C LEU A 53 1.93 2.29 -9.23
N ALA A 54 1.50 1.06 -9.49
CA ALA A 54 2.00 0.25 -10.60
C ALA A 54 1.71 0.90 -11.96
N ARG A 55 0.50 1.47 -12.16
CA ARG A 55 0.15 2.22 -13.38
C ARG A 55 1.01 3.46 -13.57
N ARG A 56 1.33 4.19 -12.49
CA ARG A 56 2.21 5.38 -12.57
C ARG A 56 3.66 5.00 -12.88
N ALA A 57 4.13 3.86 -12.36
CA ALA A 57 5.48 3.36 -12.59
C ALA A 57 5.70 2.78 -14.00
N SER A 58 4.63 2.28 -14.63
CA SER A 58 4.60 1.87 -16.04
C SER A 58 3.87 2.91 -16.87
N PRO A 59 4.49 4.06 -17.19
CA PRO A 59 3.92 4.94 -18.20
C PRO A 59 3.79 4.10 -19.46
N HIS A 60 2.58 4.06 -20.03
CA HIS A 60 2.33 3.52 -21.35
C HIS A 60 3.52 3.87 -22.26
N ARG A 61 4.30 2.87 -22.68
CA ARG A 61 5.20 3.01 -23.82
C ARG A 61 4.28 2.84 -25.02
N PRO A 62 3.90 3.92 -25.74
CA PRO A 62 3.25 3.72 -27.03
C PRO A 62 4.27 2.99 -27.91
N ALA A 63 3.80 1.96 -28.61
CA ALA A 63 4.55 1.34 -29.70
C ALA A 63 4.80 2.36 -30.82
#